data_AF-A0AAD1SXB9-F1
#
_entry.id   AF-A0AAD1SXB9-F1
#
_cell.length_a   1.000
_cell.length_b   1.000
_cell.length_c   1.000
_cell.angle_alpha   90.00
_cell.angle_beta   90.00
_cell.angle_gamma   90.00
#
_symmetry.space_group_name_H-M   'P 1'
#
loop_
_entity.id
_entity.type
_entity.pdbx_description
1 polymer ?
#
loop_
_entity_poly.entity_id
_entity_poly.type
_entity_poly.pdbx_seq_one_letter_code
_entity_poly.pdbx_strand_id
1 'polypeptide(L)'
;MLCPTLYNTHTSVCCSVTWLSVYNIPDTQRRVTAYGCQSGYICVAHVDQGQRVVLQSWSLQQDGPLSKVLIFSMPSAHGQGGEECLEEGFPERQNFKDEYNILVTSTIELSVVYRNVLHNGLQDQLLLPDSDKFDSVLCAVTADVDFDGELEILLGTYGQELLCYKYVEGPDLGGQFQLLWQRSFPSPLLCMAHVDLTCDGLGELAIICLKGLHILQHSLTQTAQCFLQRLQHKINTSKRLWPSEEVDAEWAQEVAHE
;
A
#
# COMPACT_ATOMS: atom_id res chain seq x y z
N MET A 1 6.18 -23.31 7.50
CA MET A 1 6.93 -23.93 6.39
C MET A 1 7.62 -22.78 5.65
N LEU A 2 8.86 -22.47 6.02
CA LEU A 2 9.62 -21.36 5.43
C LEU A 2 9.92 -21.68 3.96
N CYS A 3 9.69 -20.71 3.08
CA CYS A 3 9.86 -20.87 1.64
C CYS A 3 11.33 -21.24 1.30
N PRO A 4 11.61 -22.35 0.59
CA PRO A 4 12.99 -22.87 0.40
C PRO A 4 13.93 -22.00 -0.43
N THR A 5 13.47 -20.89 -1.00
CA THR A 5 14.26 -20.06 -1.93
C THR A 5 15.13 -19.00 -1.26
N LEU A 6 15.10 -18.86 0.07
CA LEU A 6 16.00 -17.95 0.79
C LEU A 6 17.45 -18.44 0.85
N TYR A 7 17.74 -19.69 0.43
CA TYR A 7 18.99 -20.36 0.77
C TYR A 7 20.11 -20.29 -0.27
N ASN A 8 19.89 -19.81 -1.51
CA ASN A 8 20.83 -20.16 -2.59
C ASN A 8 21.53 -19.05 -3.36
N THR A 9 21.62 -17.83 -2.81
CA THR A 9 22.56 -16.82 -3.34
C THR A 9 23.07 -15.91 -2.23
N HIS A 10 24.21 -16.25 -1.61
CA HIS A 10 25.11 -15.32 -0.90
C HIS A 10 24.53 -14.24 0.05
N THR A 11 23.30 -14.35 0.55
CA THR A 11 22.76 -13.46 1.58
C THR A 11 23.17 -14.02 2.94
N SER A 12 24.40 -13.73 3.35
CA SER A 12 24.76 -13.81 4.76
C SER A 12 23.84 -12.86 5.51
N VAL A 13 22.76 -13.37 6.09
CA VAL A 13 21.92 -12.56 6.98
C VAL A 13 22.81 -12.21 8.17
N CYS A 14 23.28 -10.97 8.23
CA CYS A 14 24.30 -10.54 9.18
C CYS A 14 23.81 -10.58 10.65
N CYS A 15 22.49 -10.67 10.88
CA CYS A 15 21.88 -10.76 12.21
C CYS A 15 20.43 -11.30 12.14
N SER A 16 19.70 -11.28 13.26
CA SER A 16 18.32 -11.74 13.33
C SER A 16 17.39 -10.90 12.45
N VAL A 17 16.60 -11.58 11.60
CA VAL A 17 15.51 -10.97 10.83
C VAL A 17 14.37 -10.64 11.79
N THR A 18 13.98 -9.36 11.85
CA THR A 18 12.88 -8.88 12.70
C THR A 18 11.55 -8.94 11.98
N TRP A 19 11.54 -8.75 10.66
CA TRP A 19 10.33 -8.78 9.86
C TRP A 19 10.58 -9.26 8.43
N LEU A 20 9.57 -9.93 7.85
CA LEU A 20 9.57 -10.40 6.46
C LEU A 20 8.21 -10.04 5.84
N SER A 21 8.24 -9.35 4.71
CA SER A 21 7.08 -9.05 3.87
C SER A 21 7.25 -9.71 2.52
N VAL A 22 6.20 -10.39 2.05
CA VAL A 22 6.16 -11.04 0.75
C VAL A 22 4.91 -10.59 0.04
N TYR A 23 5.08 -10.05 -1.16
CA TYR A 23 4.00 -9.60 -2.02
C TYR A 23 4.11 -10.29 -3.38
N ASN A 24 3.05 -11.01 -3.77
CA ASN A 24 2.98 -11.65 -5.09
C ASN A 24 2.39 -10.65 -6.07
N ILE A 25 3.10 -10.40 -7.18
CA ILE A 25 2.65 -9.48 -8.22
C ILE A 25 1.48 -10.17 -8.96
N PRO A 26 0.27 -9.57 -8.98
CA PRO A 26 -0.89 -10.14 -9.65
C PRO A 26 -0.60 -10.46 -11.13
N ASP A 27 -1.25 -11.48 -11.65
CA ASP A 27 -1.13 -11.92 -13.06
C ASP A 27 0.29 -12.29 -13.53
N THR A 28 1.22 -12.46 -12.59
CA THR A 28 2.58 -12.91 -12.88
C THR A 28 3.01 -14.04 -11.94
N GLN A 29 4.06 -14.78 -12.34
CA GLN A 29 4.75 -15.72 -11.45
C GLN A 29 5.89 -15.04 -10.68
N ARG A 30 5.77 -13.73 -10.42
CA ARG A 30 6.82 -12.94 -9.76
C ARG A 30 6.38 -12.49 -8.38
N ARG A 31 7.34 -12.25 -7.51
CA ARG A 31 7.10 -11.71 -6.17
C ARG A 31 8.19 -10.74 -5.75
N VAL A 32 7.80 -9.81 -4.90
CA VAL A 32 8.72 -8.97 -4.14
C VAL A 32 8.81 -9.53 -2.73
N THR A 33 10.03 -9.72 -2.25
CA THR A 33 10.31 -10.18 -0.89
C THR A 33 11.21 -9.15 -0.23
N ALA A 34 10.76 -8.58 0.88
CA ALA A 34 11.52 -7.60 1.64
C ALA A 34 11.68 -8.11 3.07
N TYR A 35 12.88 -8.03 3.62
CA TYR A 35 13.13 -8.33 5.02
C TYR A 35 13.96 -7.26 5.68
N GLY A 36 13.67 -7.04 6.96
CA GLY A 36 14.40 -6.14 7.82
C GLY A 36 15.05 -6.90 8.97
N CYS A 37 16.22 -6.45 9.39
CA CYS A 37 16.97 -7.06 10.46
C CYS A 37 17.17 -6.12 11.65
N GLN A 38 17.49 -6.71 12.80
CA GLN A 38 17.77 -5.96 14.04
C GLN A 38 18.97 -5.00 13.90
N SER A 39 19.91 -5.28 13.01
CA SER A 39 21.06 -4.40 12.80
C SER A 39 20.74 -3.13 12.01
N GLY A 40 19.51 -2.95 11.51
CA GLY A 40 19.19 -1.89 10.54
C GLY A 40 19.41 -2.31 9.08
N TYR A 41 19.78 -3.56 8.83
CA TYR A 41 19.95 -4.07 7.47
C TYR A 41 18.59 -4.36 6.84
N ILE A 42 18.33 -3.78 5.66
CA ILE A 42 17.18 -4.10 4.82
C ILE A 42 17.63 -4.71 3.50
N CYS A 43 16.90 -5.71 3.05
CA CYS A 43 17.07 -6.29 1.73
C CYS A 43 15.72 -6.51 1.06
N VAL A 44 15.66 -6.19 -0.22
CA VAL A 44 14.51 -6.38 -1.09
C VAL A 44 14.97 -7.19 -2.30
N ALA A 45 14.24 -8.26 -2.59
CA ALA A 45 14.50 -9.14 -3.71
C ALA A 45 13.25 -9.26 -4.59
N HIS A 46 13.43 -9.03 -5.88
CA HIS A 46 12.47 -9.35 -6.92
C HIS A 46 12.77 -10.76 -7.44
N VAL A 47 11.82 -11.68 -7.30
CA VAL A 47 12.01 -13.11 -7.52
C VAL A 47 11.02 -13.63 -8.56
N ASP A 48 11.52 -14.39 -9.52
CA ASP A 48 10.70 -15.21 -10.42
C ASP A 48 10.46 -16.58 -9.75
N GLN A 49 9.21 -16.86 -9.43
CA GLN A 49 8.79 -18.10 -8.75
C GLN A 49 8.78 -19.30 -9.69
N GLY A 50 8.57 -19.09 -10.99
CA GLY A 50 8.56 -20.15 -11.99
C GLY A 50 9.98 -20.68 -12.25
N GLN A 51 10.92 -19.77 -12.46
CA GLN A 51 12.33 -20.10 -12.69
C GLN A 51 13.13 -20.30 -11.38
N ARG A 52 12.55 -19.90 -10.23
CA ARG A 52 13.18 -19.96 -8.90
C ARG A 52 14.50 -19.17 -8.83
N VAL A 53 14.55 -18.02 -9.50
CA VAL A 53 15.73 -17.15 -9.56
C VAL A 53 15.40 -15.77 -8.97
N VAL A 54 16.38 -15.18 -8.31
CA VAL A 54 16.32 -13.77 -7.92
C VAL A 54 16.68 -12.95 -9.15
N LEU A 55 15.73 -12.17 -9.66
CA LEU A 55 15.92 -11.30 -10.82
C LEU A 55 16.78 -10.09 -10.44
N GLN A 56 16.42 -9.44 -9.34
CA GLN A 56 17.09 -8.25 -8.83
C GLN A 56 17.07 -8.25 -7.30
N SER A 57 18.08 -7.65 -6.69
CA SER A 57 18.17 -7.47 -5.24
C SER A 57 18.77 -6.12 -4.91
N TRP A 58 18.20 -5.46 -3.91
CA TRP A 58 18.67 -4.19 -3.38
C TRP A 58 18.83 -4.32 -1.87
N SER A 59 19.85 -3.70 -1.30
CA SER A 59 20.06 -3.71 0.14
C SER A 59 20.62 -2.39 0.62
N LEU A 60 20.25 -2.01 1.84
CA LEU A 60 20.70 -0.79 2.50
C LEU A 60 20.93 -1.08 3.99
N GLN A 61 21.80 -0.29 4.61
CA GLN A 61 22.06 -0.31 6.05
C GLN A 61 21.57 1.02 6.64
N GLN A 62 20.59 0.94 7.54
CA GLN A 62 20.09 2.05 8.37
C GLN A 62 20.78 2.03 9.74
N ASP A 63 20.76 3.15 10.48
CA ASP A 63 21.52 3.27 11.73
C ASP A 63 20.74 2.77 12.97
N GLY A 64 19.48 2.32 12.80
CA GLY A 64 18.65 1.77 13.88
C GLY A 64 18.01 0.39 13.60
N PRO A 65 17.58 -0.35 14.65
CA PRO A 65 16.86 -1.61 14.48
C PRO A 65 15.54 -1.45 13.74
N LEU A 66 15.28 -2.32 12.76
CA LEU A 66 14.04 -2.29 12.00
C LEU A 66 12.92 -2.99 12.77
N SER A 67 11.81 -2.28 12.98
CA SER A 67 10.63 -2.81 13.67
C SER A 67 9.63 -3.45 12.71
N LYS A 68 9.45 -2.90 11.51
CA LYS A 68 8.53 -3.43 10.51
C LYS A 68 8.96 -3.09 9.08
N VAL A 69 8.66 -4.00 8.16
CA VAL A 69 8.83 -3.80 6.72
C VAL A 69 7.52 -4.20 6.04
N LEU A 70 6.96 -3.34 5.19
CA LEU A 70 5.70 -3.60 4.51
C LEU A 70 5.80 -3.22 3.04
N ILE A 71 5.48 -4.17 2.17
CA ILE A 71 5.31 -3.91 0.74
C ILE A 71 3.84 -3.55 0.51
N PHE A 72 3.61 -2.45 -0.20
CA PHE A 72 2.27 -2.01 -0.60
C PHE A 72 2.32 -1.39 -2.00
N SER A 73 1.19 -1.38 -2.69
CA SER A 73 1.06 -0.71 -3.99
C SER A 73 0.33 0.61 -3.79
N MET A 74 0.75 1.66 -4.46
CA MET A 74 -0.09 2.85 -4.63
C MET A 74 -0.45 3.01 -6.11
N PRO A 75 -1.70 3.42 -6.42
CA PRO A 75 -2.07 3.74 -7.79
C PRO A 75 -1.16 4.85 -8.30
N SER A 76 -0.49 4.65 -9.44
CA SER A 76 0.26 5.72 -10.07
C SER A 76 -0.70 6.84 -10.48
N ALA A 77 -0.47 8.06 -9.99
CA ALA A 77 -1.19 9.25 -10.45
C ALA A 77 -1.02 9.49 -11.97
N HIS A 78 -0.02 8.87 -12.60
CA HIS A 78 0.20 8.88 -14.05
C HIS A 78 -0.67 7.88 -14.84
N GLY A 79 -1.67 7.24 -14.22
CA GLY A 79 -2.55 6.26 -14.86
C GLY A 79 -3.90 6.78 -15.37
N GLN A 80 -4.25 8.06 -15.15
CA GLN A 80 -5.50 8.65 -15.64
C GLN A 80 -5.23 9.68 -16.74
N GLY A 81 -5.03 9.21 -17.97
CA GLY A 81 -5.05 10.04 -19.17
C GLY A 81 -3.76 9.99 -19.99
N GLY A 82 -3.68 9.01 -20.89
CA GLY A 82 -2.62 8.96 -21.90
C GLY A 82 -2.87 7.80 -22.85
N GLU A 83 -3.49 8.11 -23.99
CA GLU A 83 -3.47 7.24 -25.17
C GLU A 83 -2.02 6.88 -25.53
N GLU A 84 -1.87 5.66 -26.05
CA GLU A 84 -0.62 5.07 -26.48
C GLU A 84 0.17 6.00 -27.44
N CYS A 85 1.29 6.55 -26.97
CA CYS A 85 2.34 7.03 -27.87
C CYS A 85 3.45 5.98 -27.92
N LEU A 86 3.39 5.16 -28.97
CA LEU A 86 4.43 4.22 -29.38
C LEU A 86 5.70 5.00 -29.77
N GLU A 87 6.75 4.94 -28.96
CA GLU A 87 8.11 5.23 -29.42
C GLU A 87 8.91 3.92 -29.49
N GLU A 88 9.21 3.51 -30.72
CA GLU A 88 10.05 2.36 -31.04
C GLU A 88 11.50 2.61 -30.61
N GLY A 89 12.10 1.69 -29.83
CA GLY A 89 13.56 1.68 -29.68
C GLY A 89 14.20 1.17 -28.39
N PHE A 90 13.45 0.68 -27.39
CA PHE A 90 14.04 0.19 -26.13
C PHE A 90 13.42 -1.15 -25.69
N PRO A 91 14.20 -2.08 -25.10
CA PRO A 91 13.74 -3.44 -24.84
C PRO A 91 12.60 -3.45 -23.82
N GLU A 92 11.48 -4.06 -24.21
CA GLU A 92 10.31 -4.46 -23.41
C GLU A 92 10.13 -3.71 -22.06
N ARG A 93 9.53 -2.52 -22.11
CA ARG A 93 8.96 -1.87 -20.92
C ARG A 93 7.86 -2.77 -20.36
N GLN A 94 8.18 -3.52 -19.30
CA GLN A 94 7.18 -4.23 -18.52
C GLN A 94 6.22 -3.20 -17.94
N ASN A 95 4.98 -3.20 -18.44
CA ASN A 95 3.87 -2.38 -17.94
C ASN A 95 3.53 -2.77 -16.49
N PHE A 96 4.33 -2.33 -15.54
CA PHE A 96 3.93 -2.33 -14.14
C PHE A 96 2.93 -1.17 -13.98
N LYS A 97 1.65 -1.45 -14.16
CA LYS A 97 0.55 -0.50 -13.90
C LYS A 97 0.49 -0.05 -12.43
N ASP A 98 1.22 -0.74 -11.55
CA ASP A 98 1.24 -0.54 -10.11
C ASP A 98 2.66 -0.22 -9.63
N GLU A 99 2.83 0.89 -8.91
CA GLU A 99 4.07 1.26 -8.25
C GLU A 99 4.18 0.55 -6.90
N TYR A 100 5.15 -0.37 -6.80
CA TYR A 100 5.42 -1.10 -5.56
C TYR A 100 6.33 -0.28 -4.65
N ASN A 101 5.79 0.07 -3.48
CA ASN A 101 6.45 0.85 -2.46
C ASN A 101 6.74 -0.02 -1.24
N ILE A 102 7.77 0.37 -0.48
CA ILE A 102 8.17 -0.35 0.73
C ILE A 102 8.27 0.63 1.87
N LEU A 103 7.42 0.42 2.88
CA LEU A 103 7.52 1.11 4.16
C LEU A 103 8.50 0.37 5.07
N VAL A 104 9.42 1.11 5.64
CA VAL A 104 10.42 0.65 6.59
C VAL A 104 10.32 1.50 7.83
N THR A 105 10.05 0.85 8.96
CA THR A 105 9.97 1.53 10.25
C THR A 105 11.15 1.09 11.12
N SER A 106 11.73 2.06 11.81
CA SER A 106 12.82 1.87 12.77
C SER A 106 12.33 2.11 14.19
N THR A 107 13.00 1.53 15.18
CA THR A 107 12.72 1.85 16.59
C THR A 107 13.36 3.16 17.04
N ILE A 108 14.30 3.71 16.28
CA ILE A 108 15.07 4.91 16.67
C ILE A 108 14.96 5.99 15.61
N GLU A 109 15.03 5.62 14.33
CA GLU A 109 15.03 6.57 13.24
C GLU A 109 13.62 6.85 12.71
N LEU A 110 13.51 7.91 11.91
CA LEU A 110 12.32 8.22 11.13
C LEU A 110 11.94 7.04 10.23
N SER A 111 10.64 6.81 10.10
CA SER A 111 10.12 5.82 9.17
C SER A 111 10.24 6.33 7.73
N VAL A 112 10.62 5.43 6.82
CA VAL A 112 10.96 5.75 5.43
C VAL A 112 10.11 4.90 4.48
N VAL A 113 9.62 5.53 3.42
CA VAL A 113 8.95 4.86 2.30
C VAL A 113 9.89 4.91 1.10
N TYR A 114 10.27 3.73 0.61
CA TYR A 114 11.00 3.59 -0.65
C TYR A 114 9.99 3.43 -1.79
N ARG A 115 10.06 4.32 -2.78
CA ARG A 115 9.11 4.36 -3.89
C ARG A 115 9.58 3.56 -5.10
N ASN A 116 8.61 2.95 -5.78
CA ASN A 116 8.78 2.22 -7.04
C ASN A 116 10.05 1.34 -7.03
N VAL A 117 10.08 0.39 -6.09
CA VAL A 117 11.30 -0.37 -5.78
C VAL A 117 11.73 -1.28 -6.94
N LEU A 118 10.80 -1.65 -7.83
CA LEU A 118 11.13 -2.40 -9.03
C LEU A 118 11.95 -1.59 -10.05
N HIS A 119 11.75 -0.26 -10.11
CA HIS A 119 12.45 0.61 -11.04
C HIS A 119 13.64 1.32 -10.39
N ASN A 120 13.44 1.91 -9.21
CA ASN A 120 14.41 2.77 -8.53
C ASN A 120 15.22 2.02 -7.45
N GLY A 121 14.86 0.78 -7.12
CA GLY A 121 15.44 0.07 -5.99
C GLY A 121 15.15 0.80 -4.67
N LEU A 122 16.20 1.03 -3.87
CA LEU A 122 16.12 1.74 -2.58
C LEU A 122 16.66 3.18 -2.66
N GLN A 123 16.64 3.80 -3.85
CA GLN A 123 17.21 5.15 -4.03
C GLN A 123 16.21 6.28 -3.78
N ASP A 124 14.95 6.08 -4.17
CA ASP A 124 13.90 7.08 -4.02
C ASP A 124 13.22 6.91 -2.66
N GLN A 125 13.63 7.73 -1.70
CA GLN A 125 13.19 7.66 -0.31
C GLN A 125 12.33 8.88 0.07
N LEU A 126 11.19 8.62 0.69
CA LEU A 126 10.33 9.63 1.30
C LEU A 126 10.25 9.39 2.81
N LEU A 127 10.49 10.44 3.59
CA LEU A 127 10.43 10.36 5.05
C LEU A 127 8.99 10.56 5.51
N LEU A 128 8.59 9.83 6.55
CA LEU A 128 7.35 10.10 7.28
C LEU A 128 7.66 11.12 8.39
N PRO A 129 7.24 12.38 8.23
CA PRO A 129 7.58 13.44 9.17
C PRO A 129 7.05 13.11 10.56
N ASP A 130 7.78 13.52 11.59
CA ASP A 130 7.37 13.41 13.00
C ASP A 130 7.17 11.98 13.53
N SER A 131 7.56 10.95 12.76
CA SER A 131 7.44 9.55 13.17
C SER A 131 8.37 9.16 14.32
N ASP A 132 9.43 9.94 14.57
CA ASP A 132 10.42 9.77 15.65
C ASP A 132 10.05 10.53 16.94
N LYS A 133 9.05 11.42 16.90
CA LYS A 133 8.66 12.25 18.05
C LYS A 133 7.91 11.49 19.14
N PHE A 134 7.34 10.33 18.81
CA PHE A 134 6.42 9.60 19.66
C PHE A 134 7.01 8.26 20.13
N ASP A 135 8.30 8.25 20.46
CA ASP A 135 9.07 7.07 20.83
C ASP A 135 9.17 6.07 19.64
N SER A 136 9.45 4.80 19.93
CA SER A 136 9.71 3.76 18.94
C SER A 136 8.44 3.36 18.18
N VAL A 137 8.52 3.24 16.86
CA VAL A 137 7.45 2.65 16.03
C VAL A 137 7.47 1.14 16.21
N LEU A 138 6.34 0.55 16.64
CA LEU A 138 6.23 -0.88 16.94
C LEU A 138 5.46 -1.64 15.86
N CYS A 139 4.45 -1.01 15.28
CA CYS A 139 3.61 -1.62 14.27
C CYS A 139 3.18 -0.60 13.22
N ALA A 140 2.88 -1.10 12.04
CA ALA A 140 2.37 -0.31 10.92
C ALA A 140 1.36 -1.11 10.12
N VAL A 141 0.45 -0.44 9.43
CA VAL A 141 -0.48 -1.03 8.46
C VAL A 141 -0.79 0.02 7.39
N THR A 142 -1.06 -0.42 6.18
CA THR A 142 -1.52 0.43 5.09
C THR A 142 -2.98 0.11 4.77
N ALA A 143 -3.83 1.12 4.75
CA ALA A 143 -5.27 0.97 4.52
C ALA A 143 -5.86 2.26 3.97
N ASP A 144 -6.90 2.15 3.15
CA ASP A 144 -7.76 3.27 2.72
C ASP A 144 -8.79 3.52 3.84
N VAL A 145 -8.52 4.49 4.70
CA VAL A 145 -9.29 4.82 5.91
C VAL A 145 -10.38 5.86 5.61
N ASP A 146 -10.18 6.73 4.62
CA ASP A 146 -11.16 7.76 4.25
C ASP A 146 -12.04 7.36 3.05
N PHE A 147 -11.82 6.18 2.50
CA PHE A 147 -12.53 5.63 1.35
C PHE A 147 -12.43 6.53 0.12
N ASP A 148 -11.26 7.08 -0.17
CA ASP A 148 -11.01 7.79 -1.42
C ASP A 148 -10.28 6.95 -2.48
N GLY A 149 -9.78 5.77 -2.08
CA GLY A 149 -9.08 4.83 -2.94
C GLY A 149 -7.56 4.95 -2.92
N GLU A 150 -7.02 5.93 -2.20
CA GLU A 150 -5.60 6.01 -1.87
C GLU A 150 -5.31 5.31 -0.54
N LEU A 151 -4.12 4.72 -0.39
CA LEU A 151 -3.75 4.05 0.85
C LEU A 151 -3.08 5.03 1.81
N GLU A 152 -3.61 5.15 3.02
CA GLU A 152 -2.90 5.78 4.13
C GLU A 152 -1.95 4.81 4.82
N ILE A 153 -0.88 5.37 5.39
CA ILE A 153 0.06 4.66 6.26
C ILE A 153 -0.29 4.96 7.71
N LEU A 154 -0.60 3.92 8.47
CA LEU A 154 -0.87 3.99 9.90
C LEU A 154 0.34 3.45 10.68
N LEU A 155 0.86 4.23 11.61
CA LEU A 155 1.93 3.83 12.53
C LEU A 155 1.43 3.80 13.97
N GLY A 156 1.76 2.73 14.69
CA GLY A 156 1.50 2.58 16.12
C GLY A 156 2.81 2.61 16.90
N THR A 157 2.88 3.49 17.89
CA THR A 157 4.12 3.75 18.63
C THR A 157 4.08 3.24 20.06
N TYR A 158 5.27 3.05 20.65
CA TYR A 158 5.41 2.80 22.08
C TYR A 158 4.93 4.01 22.91
N GLY A 159 5.08 5.23 22.37
CA GLY A 159 4.59 6.48 22.95
C GLY A 159 3.07 6.63 23.03
N GLN A 160 2.31 5.55 22.77
CA GLN A 160 0.85 5.49 22.90
C GLN A 160 0.12 6.30 21.82
N GLU A 161 0.76 6.54 20.69
CA GLU A 161 0.19 7.32 19.59
C GLU A 161 -0.07 6.46 18.37
N LEU A 162 -1.22 6.69 17.74
CA LEU A 162 -1.57 6.24 16.41
C LEU A 162 -1.43 7.42 15.45
N LEU A 163 -0.55 7.28 14.46
CA LEU A 163 -0.26 8.29 13.46
C LEU A 163 -0.80 7.82 12.11
N CYS A 164 -1.53 8.68 11.41
CA CYS A 164 -2.04 8.40 10.07
C CYS A 164 -1.43 9.38 9.07
N TYR A 165 -0.79 8.84 8.03
CA TYR A 165 -0.12 9.60 6.99
C TYR A 165 -0.80 9.39 5.64
N LYS A 166 -0.95 10.47 4.88
CA LYS A 166 -1.41 10.42 3.49
C LYS A 166 -0.38 11.02 2.57
N TYR A 167 -0.28 10.45 1.38
CA TYR A 167 0.57 11.00 0.34
C TYR A 167 -0.10 12.22 -0.27
N VAL A 168 0.62 13.34 -0.33
CA VAL A 168 0.13 14.57 -0.95
C VAL A 168 1.10 14.95 -2.05
N GLU A 169 0.59 15.06 -3.28
CA GLU A 169 1.38 15.52 -4.41
C GLU A 169 1.78 16.98 -4.24
N GLY A 170 3.08 17.24 -4.37
CA GLY A 170 3.63 18.59 -4.31
C GLY A 170 3.63 19.27 -5.68
N PRO A 171 3.71 20.61 -5.72
CA PRO A 171 3.75 21.37 -6.98
C PRO A 171 4.98 21.08 -7.84
N ASP A 172 6.09 20.61 -7.25
CA ASP A 172 7.38 20.41 -7.92
C ASP A 172 7.67 18.93 -8.25
N LEU A 173 6.71 18.20 -8.83
CA LEU A 173 6.83 16.78 -9.23
C LEU A 173 7.24 15.80 -8.10
N GLY A 174 7.35 16.28 -6.87
CA GLY A 174 7.71 15.52 -5.67
C GLY A 174 6.60 15.62 -4.64
N GLY A 175 5.79 14.57 -4.51
CA GLY A 175 4.87 14.45 -3.39
C GLY A 175 5.56 14.03 -2.11
N GLN A 176 4.93 14.35 -0.99
CA GLN A 176 5.42 14.11 0.37
C GLN A 176 4.31 13.50 1.21
N PHE A 177 4.69 12.71 2.22
CA PHE A 177 3.73 12.23 3.20
C PHE A 177 3.45 13.32 4.24
N GLN A 178 2.18 13.54 4.53
CA GLN A 178 1.73 14.47 5.57
C GLN A 178 0.96 13.71 6.64
N LEU A 179 1.18 14.09 7.91
CA LEU A 179 0.41 13.56 9.03
C LEU A 179 -1.01 14.14 8.97
N LEU A 180 -1.99 13.29 8.66
CA LEU A 180 -3.40 13.67 8.58
C LEU A 180 -3.99 13.88 9.96
N TRP A 181 -3.79 12.90 10.85
CA TRP A 181 -4.32 12.92 12.19
C TRP A 181 -3.48 12.04 13.10
N GLN A 182 -3.62 12.34 14.40
CA GLN A 182 -2.96 11.64 15.49
C GLN A 182 -4.02 11.28 16.53
N ARG A 183 -3.89 10.11 17.15
CA ARG A 183 -4.78 9.67 18.23
C ARG A 183 -4.01 8.98 19.34
N SER A 184 -4.13 9.52 20.56
CA SER A 184 -3.56 8.92 21.76
C SER A 184 -4.38 7.74 22.29
N PHE A 185 -3.68 6.75 22.83
CA PHE A 185 -4.23 5.55 23.48
C PHE A 185 -3.77 5.48 24.95
N PRO A 186 -4.42 4.66 25.79
CA PRO A 186 -4.07 4.56 27.21
C PRO A 186 -2.81 3.72 27.51
N SER A 187 -2.22 3.10 26.48
CA SER A 187 -1.02 2.26 26.57
C SER A 187 -0.37 2.02 25.20
N PRO A 188 0.92 1.63 25.14
CA PRO A 188 1.67 1.35 23.91
C PRO A 188 0.91 0.48 22.89
N LEU A 189 1.01 0.83 21.60
CA LEU A 189 0.36 0.13 20.49
C LEU A 189 1.28 -0.96 19.93
N LEU A 190 0.99 -2.22 20.24
CA LEU A 190 1.87 -3.35 19.93
C LEU A 190 1.63 -3.94 18.55
N CYS A 191 0.37 -3.97 18.11
CA CYS A 191 -0.01 -4.56 16.83
C CYS A 191 -1.26 -3.87 16.29
N MET A 192 -1.38 -3.82 14.97
CA MET A 192 -2.53 -3.30 14.26
C MET A 192 -2.87 -4.19 13.08
N ALA A 193 -4.17 -4.31 12.80
CA ALA A 193 -4.69 -4.96 11.62
C ALA A 193 -5.91 -4.21 11.10
N HIS A 194 -6.02 -4.06 9.78
CA HIS A 194 -7.20 -3.53 9.12
C HIS A 194 -7.98 -4.71 8.52
N VAL A 195 -9.12 -5.06 9.13
CA VAL A 195 -9.86 -6.30 8.85
C VAL A 195 -11.35 -6.04 9.01
N ASP A 196 -12.17 -6.60 8.13
CA ASP A 196 -13.62 -6.66 8.27
C ASP A 196 -14.01 -7.66 9.37
N LEU A 197 -14.18 -7.17 10.59
CA LEU A 197 -14.57 -7.92 11.78
C LEU A 197 -16.08 -8.10 11.90
N THR A 198 -16.86 -7.19 11.32
CA THR A 198 -18.34 -7.24 11.36
C THR A 198 -18.96 -8.01 10.19
N CYS A 199 -18.14 -8.37 9.20
CA CYS A 199 -18.53 -9.05 7.97
C CYS A 199 -19.55 -8.26 7.14
N ASP A 200 -19.46 -6.93 7.16
CA ASP A 200 -20.32 -6.04 6.37
C ASP A 200 -19.62 -5.48 5.13
N GLY A 201 -18.35 -5.84 4.93
CA GLY A 201 -17.49 -5.37 3.85
C GLY A 201 -16.67 -4.12 4.19
N LEU A 202 -16.85 -3.52 5.37
CA LEU A 202 -16.06 -2.39 5.85
C LEU A 202 -14.94 -2.90 6.77
N GLY A 203 -13.70 -2.53 6.46
CA GLY A 203 -12.59 -2.84 7.36
C GLY A 203 -12.66 -2.02 8.64
N GLU A 204 -12.54 -2.67 9.79
CA GLU A 204 -12.24 -2.00 11.06
C GLU A 204 -10.73 -2.00 11.32
N LEU A 205 -10.26 -0.95 12.01
CA LEU A 205 -8.89 -0.92 12.51
C LEU A 205 -8.85 -1.52 13.91
N ALA A 206 -8.35 -2.75 14.00
CA ALA A 206 -8.11 -3.47 15.25
C ALA A 206 -6.71 -3.15 15.78
N ILE A 207 -6.63 -2.62 17.00
CA ILE A 207 -5.38 -2.15 17.62
C ILE A 207 -5.20 -2.88 18.95
N ILE A 208 -4.13 -3.64 19.07
CA ILE A 208 -3.75 -4.31 20.31
C ILE A 208 -2.78 -3.41 21.07
N CYS A 209 -3.21 -2.97 22.26
CA CYS A 209 -2.36 -2.26 23.20
C CYS A 209 -2.02 -3.17 24.41
N LEU A 210 -1.06 -2.76 25.22
CA LEU A 210 -0.70 -3.52 26.45
C LEU A 210 -1.89 -3.77 27.39
N LYS A 211 -2.88 -2.87 27.41
CA LYS A 211 -4.05 -2.95 28.30
C LYS A 211 -5.29 -3.62 27.67
N GLY A 212 -5.26 -3.96 26.39
CA GLY A 212 -6.41 -4.58 25.72
C GLY A 212 -6.49 -4.32 24.22
N LEU A 213 -7.58 -4.79 23.61
CA LEU A 213 -7.91 -4.60 22.20
C LEU A 213 -8.86 -3.41 22.04
N HIS A 214 -8.52 -2.51 21.13
CA HIS A 214 -9.37 -1.41 20.68
C HIS A 214 -9.81 -1.66 19.24
N ILE A 215 -11.10 -1.54 18.96
CA ILE A 215 -11.64 -1.66 17.60
C ILE A 215 -12.13 -0.26 17.20
N LEU A 216 -11.54 0.31 16.16
CA LEU A 216 -11.99 1.58 15.60
C LEU A 216 -12.86 1.30 14.37
N GLN A 217 -14.12 1.70 14.48
CA GLN A 217 -15.10 1.59 13.41
C GLN A 217 -15.22 2.92 12.68
N HIS A 218 -15.46 2.84 11.37
CA HIS A 218 -15.77 3.98 10.55
C HIS A 218 -17.14 4.57 10.92
N SER A 219 -17.31 5.87 10.71
CA SER A 219 -18.60 6.52 10.91
C SER A 219 -19.58 6.07 9.82
N LEU A 220 -20.60 5.29 10.20
CA LEU A 220 -21.61 4.77 9.27
C LEU A 220 -22.27 5.88 8.44
N THR A 221 -22.44 7.08 9.01
CA THR A 221 -23.02 8.22 8.30
C THR A 221 -22.12 8.69 7.16
N GLN A 222 -20.80 8.80 7.39
CA GLN A 222 -19.84 9.21 6.37
C GLN A 222 -19.68 8.12 5.31
N THR A 223 -19.58 6.86 5.74
CA THR A 223 -19.47 5.72 4.83
C THR A 223 -20.71 5.60 3.93
N ALA A 224 -21.91 5.79 4.47
CA ALA A 224 -23.15 5.79 3.69
C ALA A 224 -23.17 6.91 2.64
N GLN A 225 -22.67 8.10 2.97
CA GLN A 225 -22.55 9.21 2.02
C GLN A 225 -21.58 8.88 0.89
N CYS A 226 -20.38 8.39 1.22
CA CYS A 226 -19.39 7.96 0.22
C CYS A 226 -19.95 6.85 -0.69
N PHE A 227 -20.63 5.86 -0.10
CA PHE A 227 -21.28 4.79 -0.85
C PHE A 227 -22.33 5.32 -1.83
N LEU A 228 -23.21 6.23 -1.39
CA LEU A 228 -24.23 6.84 -2.25
C LEU A 228 -23.61 7.65 -3.39
N GLN A 229 -22.54 8.41 -3.13
CA GLN A 229 -21.82 9.15 -4.16
C GLN A 229 -21.21 8.22 -5.21
N ARG A 230 -20.53 7.15 -4.78
CA ARG A 230 -19.96 6.13 -5.67
C ARG A 230 -21.05 5.42 -6.50
N LEU A 231 -22.19 5.10 -5.88
CA LEU A 231 -23.32 4.48 -6.57
C LEU A 231 -23.91 5.40 -7.64
N GLN A 232 -24.11 6.68 -7.30
CA GLN A 232 -24.58 7.70 -8.26
C GLN A 232 -23.62 7.84 -9.44
N HIS A 233 -22.32 7.86 -9.17
CA HIS A 233 -21.31 7.92 -10.22
C HIS A 233 -21.40 6.71 -11.16
N LYS A 234 -21.49 5.49 -10.61
CA LYS A 234 -21.65 4.26 -11.42
C LYS A 234 -22.93 4.27 -12.25
N ILE A 235 -24.06 4.70 -11.69
CA ILE A 235 -25.33 4.81 -12.43
C ILE A 235 -25.18 5.78 -13.60
N ASN A 236 -24.55 6.94 -13.38
CA ASN A 236 -24.36 7.94 -14.43
C ASN A 236 -23.43 7.45 -15.54
N THR A 237 -22.35 6.75 -15.20
CA THR A 237 -21.44 6.13 -16.18
C THR A 237 -22.14 5.02 -16.96
N SER A 238 -22.96 4.21 -16.29
CA SER A 238 -23.72 3.14 -16.94
C SER A 238 -24.79 3.67 -17.90
N LYS A 239 -25.46 4.78 -17.57
CA LYS A 239 -26.39 5.48 -18.48
C LYS A 239 -25.70 6.10 -19.70
N ARG A 240 -24.42 6.50 -19.57
CA ARG A 240 -23.62 6.98 -20.72
C ARG A 240 -23.21 5.85 -21.65
N LEU A 241 -22.95 4.67 -21.11
CA LEU A 241 -22.60 3.47 -21.88
C LEU A 241 -23.80 2.83 -22.58
N TRP A 242 -25.01 3.06 -22.06
CA TRP A 242 -26.28 2.58 -22.63
C TRP A 242 -27.31 3.73 -22.63
N PRO A 243 -27.20 4.68 -23.58
CA PRO A 243 -28.21 5.72 -23.72
C PRO A 243 -29.56 5.07 -23.97
N SER A 244 -30.54 5.36 -23.11
CA SER A 244 -31.89 4.79 -23.17
C SER A 244 -32.63 5.13 -24.48
N GLU A 245 -32.08 6.02 -25.32
CA GLU A 245 -32.68 6.43 -26.60
C GLU A 245 -32.45 5.44 -27.77
N GLU A 246 -31.46 4.53 -27.70
CA GLU A 246 -31.28 3.52 -28.77
C GLU A 246 -32.17 2.28 -28.60
N VAL A 247 -32.52 1.93 -27.36
CA VAL A 247 -33.37 0.75 -27.09
C VAL A 247 -34.84 1.02 -27.41
N ASP A 248 -35.31 2.25 -27.28
CA ASP A 248 -36.70 2.60 -27.62
C ASP A 248 -36.95 2.72 -29.14
N ALA A 249 -35.90 2.90 -29.96
CA ALA A 249 -36.01 3.02 -31.41
C ALA A 249 -36.15 1.67 -32.12
N GLU A 250 -35.45 0.62 -31.66
CA GLU A 250 -35.59 -0.74 -32.21
C GLU A 250 -36.96 -1.34 -31.92
N TRP A 251 -37.51 -1.11 -30.72
CA TRP A 251 -38.83 -1.64 -30.33
C TRP A 251 -40.00 -0.88 -31.00
N ALA A 252 -39.81 0.40 -31.33
CA ALA A 252 -40.82 1.17 -32.06
C ALA A 252 -40.90 0.80 -33.56
N GLN A 253 -39.83 0.27 -34.15
CA GLN A 253 -39.83 -0.20 -35.55
C GLN A 253 -40.45 -1.60 -35.72
N GLU A 254 -40.32 -2.49 -34.73
CA GLU A 254 -40.97 -3.82 -34.77
C GLU A 254 -42.49 -3.75 -34.58
N VAL A 255 -43.01 -2.80 -33.79
CA VAL A 255 -44.47 -2.65 -33.58
C VAL A 255 -45.17 -1.90 -34.73
N ALA A 256 -44.44 -1.19 -35.59
CA ALA A 256 -45.02 -0.50 -36.74
C ALA A 256 -45.19 -1.40 -37.99
N HIS A 257 -44.73 -2.65 -37.94
CA HIS A 257 -44.81 -3.62 -39.03
C HIS A 257 -45.77 -4.81 -38.78
N GLU A 258 -46.55 -4.79 -37.69
CA GLU A 258 -47.75 -5.62 -37.49
C GLU A 258 -49.05 -4.82 -37.72
#